data_AF-A0AAP0HXE4-F1
#
_entry.id   AF-A0AAP0HXE4-F1
#
_cell.length_a   1.000
_cell.length_b   1.000
_cell.length_c   1.000
_cell.angle_alpha   90.00
_cell.angle_beta   90.00
_cell.angle_gamma   90.00
#
_symmetry.space_group_name_H-M   'P 1'
#
loop_
_entity.id
_entity.type
_entity.pdbx_description
1 polymer ?
#
loop_
_entity_poly.entity_id
_entity_poly.type
_entity_poly.pdbx_seq_one_letter_code
_entity_poly.pdbx_strand_id
1 'polypeptide(L)'
;MDRLATHMAPACLTIEKDCRVLTVHGASDRIVPANDAFEFAKLITNHKLHIIEGADHEYTSHQAELASIVLQFIKEGLQHQNCDIQPRLPPRANKSNNSRL
;
A
#
# COMPACT_ATOMS: atom_id res chain seq x y z
N MET A 1 -7.23 15.19 -25.11
CA MET A 1 -6.19 14.43 -24.39
C MET A 1 -6.45 12.97 -24.74
N ASP A 2 -5.57 12.35 -25.53
CA ASP A 2 -5.75 10.95 -25.93
C ASP A 2 -5.43 10.02 -24.76
N ARG A 3 -6.40 9.20 -24.34
CA ARG A 3 -6.19 8.15 -23.34
C ARG A 3 -5.51 6.97 -24.04
N LEU A 4 -4.23 6.74 -23.77
CA LEU A 4 -3.55 5.52 -24.22
C LEU A 4 -4.22 4.31 -23.57
N ALA A 5 -4.77 3.42 -24.40
CA ALA A 5 -5.47 2.22 -23.94
C ALA A 5 -4.48 1.11 -23.59
N THR A 6 -4.04 1.06 -22.34
CA THR A 6 -3.34 -0.11 -21.78
C THR A 6 -4.38 -1.18 -21.42
N HIS A 7 -4.08 -2.45 -21.69
CA HIS A 7 -4.88 -3.56 -21.17
C HIS A 7 -4.66 -3.67 -19.67
N MET A 8 -5.43 -2.91 -18.89
CA MET A 8 -5.20 -2.71 -17.46
C MET A 8 -5.41 -3.98 -16.63
N ALA A 9 -6.42 -4.79 -16.95
CA ALA A 9 -6.73 -5.97 -16.14
C ALA A 9 -5.58 -7.01 -16.09
N PRO A 10 -4.97 -7.43 -17.22
CA PRO A 10 -3.77 -8.26 -17.18
C PRO A 10 -2.60 -7.62 -16.43
N ALA A 11 -2.40 -6.31 -16.57
CA ALA A 11 -1.31 -5.60 -15.89
C ALA A 11 -1.50 -5.58 -14.37
N CYS A 12 -2.73 -5.42 -13.87
CA CYS A 12 -3.02 -5.49 -12.43
C CYS A 12 -2.64 -6.83 -11.81
N LEU A 13 -2.85 -7.93 -12.56
CA LEU A 13 -2.52 -9.28 -12.10
C LEU A 13 -1.01 -9.56 -12.07
N THR A 14 -0.20 -8.75 -12.76
CA THR A 14 1.27 -8.88 -12.78
C THR A 14 1.96 -8.19 -11.61
N ILE A 15 1.22 -7.44 -10.79
CA ILE A 15 1.79 -6.77 -9.61
C ILE A 15 2.18 -7.83 -8.57
N GLU A 16 3.44 -7.82 -8.15
CA GLU A 16 3.94 -8.72 -7.12
C GLU A 16 3.19 -8.51 -5.80
N LYS A 17 2.89 -9.60 -5.09
CA LYS A 17 2.09 -9.57 -3.85
C LYS A 17 2.77 -8.82 -2.70
N ASP A 18 4.09 -8.80 -2.68
CA ASP A 18 4.89 -8.11 -1.66
C ASP A 18 5.05 -6.61 -1.96
N CYS A 19 4.65 -6.17 -3.15
CA CYS A 19 4.51 -4.76 -3.45
C CYS A 19 3.37 -4.18 -2.61
N ARG A 20 3.42 -2.89 -2.29
CA ARG A 20 2.31 -2.21 -1.64
C ARG A 20 1.73 -1.19 -2.59
N VAL A 21 0.42 -1.28 -2.86
CA VAL A 21 -0.24 -0.37 -3.78
C VAL A 21 -1.26 0.50 -3.05
N LEU A 22 -1.23 1.80 -3.33
CA LEU A 22 -2.22 2.77 -2.88
C LEU A 22 -2.80 3.47 -4.11
N THR A 23 -4.12 3.50 -4.21
CA THR A 23 -4.83 4.43 -5.09
C THR A 23 -5.58 5.42 -4.22
N VAL A 24 -5.32 6.70 -4.43
CA VAL A 24 -6.16 7.79 -3.91
C VAL A 24 -6.95 8.33 -5.09
N HIS A 25 -8.26 8.51 -4.97
CA HIS A 25 -9.13 9.00 -6.04
C HIS A 25 -10.07 10.07 -5.52
N GLY A 26 -10.38 11.09 -6.32
CA GLY A 26 -11.34 12.12 -5.96
C GLY A 26 -12.78 11.71 -6.32
N ALA A 27 -13.72 11.80 -5.38
CA ALA A 27 -15.11 11.41 -5.63
C ALA A 27 -15.81 12.28 -6.69
N SER A 28 -15.38 13.54 -6.81
CA SER A 28 -15.89 14.53 -7.76
C SER A 28 -15.04 14.61 -9.05
N ASP A 29 -14.16 13.64 -9.30
CA ASP A 29 -13.39 13.57 -10.53
C ASP A 29 -14.34 13.36 -11.73
N ARG A 30 -14.38 14.37 -12.62
CA ARG A 30 -15.21 14.38 -13.83
C ARG A 30 -14.46 13.88 -15.07
N ILE A 31 -13.15 13.68 -14.96
CA ILE A 31 -12.26 13.24 -16.04
C ILE A 31 -12.12 11.72 -16.00
N VAL A 32 -11.88 11.17 -14.80
CA VAL A 32 -11.78 9.73 -14.56
C VAL A 32 -12.82 9.31 -13.50
N PRO A 33 -13.82 8.49 -13.86
CA PRO A 33 -14.84 8.06 -12.92
C PRO A 33 -14.24 7.30 -11.74
N ALA A 34 -14.72 7.56 -10.52
CA ALA A 34 -14.32 6.81 -9.33
C ALA A 34 -14.58 5.30 -9.46
N ASN A 35 -15.54 4.88 -10.29
CA ASN A 35 -15.79 3.47 -10.59
C ASN A 35 -14.55 2.73 -11.11
N ASP A 36 -13.71 3.40 -11.92
CA ASP A 36 -12.47 2.80 -12.44
C ASP A 36 -11.54 2.44 -11.26
N ALA A 37 -11.45 3.29 -10.23
CA ALA A 37 -10.67 3.03 -9.03
C ALA A 37 -11.17 1.81 -8.24
N PHE A 38 -12.48 1.59 -8.20
CA PHE A 38 -13.07 0.40 -7.57
C PHE A 38 -12.78 -0.88 -8.37
N GLU A 39 -12.77 -0.83 -9.70
CA GLU A 39 -12.39 -1.98 -10.53
C GLU A 39 -10.91 -2.36 -10.31
N PHE A 40 -10.02 -1.39 -10.15
CA PHE A 40 -8.63 -1.66 -9.78
C PHE A 40 -8.50 -2.36 -8.43
N ALA A 41 -9.26 -1.92 -7.43
CA ALA A 41 -9.23 -2.52 -6.09
C ALA A 41 -9.70 -3.98 -6.08
N LYS A 42 -10.53 -4.40 -7.04
CA LYS A 42 -10.94 -5.81 -7.19
C LYS A 42 -9.84 -6.68 -7.80
N LEU A 43 -8.97 -6.11 -8.63
CA LEU A 43 -7.96 -6.85 -9.39
C LEU A 43 -6.60 -6.92 -8.70
N ILE A 44 -6.23 -5.88 -7.94
CA ILE A 44 -4.94 -5.80 -7.26
C ILE A 44 -5.11 -6.30 -5.82
N THR A 45 -4.56 -7.47 -5.49
CA THR A 45 -4.82 -8.15 -4.21
C THR A 45 -4.20 -7.47 -2.98
N ASN A 46 -3.15 -6.68 -3.19
CA ASN A 46 -2.30 -6.02 -2.20
C ASN A 46 -2.46 -4.49 -2.26
N HIS A 47 -3.72 -4.07 -2.40
CA HIS A 47 -4.13 -2.71 -2.71
C HIS A 47 -4.89 -2.06 -1.57
N LYS A 48 -4.67 -0.76 -1.39
CA LYS A 48 -5.51 0.11 -0.57
C LYS A 48 -6.13 1.16 -1.48
N LEU A 49 -7.46 1.24 -1.51
CA LEU A 49 -8.19 2.32 -2.15
C LEU A 49 -8.59 3.36 -1.11
N HIS A 50 -8.38 4.64 -1.41
CA HIS A 50 -8.90 5.75 -0.62
C HIS A 50 -9.64 6.74 -1.53
N ILE A 51 -10.90 6.99 -1.25
CA ILE A 51 -11.72 7.97 -1.96
C ILE A 51 -11.77 9.23 -1.11
N ILE A 52 -11.34 10.36 -1.66
CA ILE A 52 -11.50 11.67 -1.01
C ILE A 52 -12.83 12.25 -1.47
N GLU A 53 -13.77 12.35 -0.55
CA GLU A 53 -15.09 12.92 -0.81
C GLU A 53 -14.96 14.38 -1.26
N GLY A 54 -15.70 14.77 -2.29
CA GLY A 54 -15.67 16.13 -2.82
C GLY A 54 -14.45 16.49 -3.68
N ALA A 55 -13.36 15.72 -3.65
CA ALA A 55 -12.15 16.01 -4.42
C ALA A 55 -12.33 15.80 -5.93
N ASP A 56 -11.79 16.72 -6.72
CA ASP A 56 -11.73 16.65 -8.18
C ASP A 56 -10.46 15.92 -8.65
N HIS A 57 -10.27 15.85 -9.96
CA HIS A 57 -9.12 15.19 -10.60
C HIS A 57 -7.77 15.75 -10.14
N GLU A 58 -7.71 17.06 -9.87
CA GLU A 58 -6.49 17.79 -9.50
C GLU A 58 -6.33 17.93 -7.98
N TYR A 59 -7.29 17.44 -7.20
CA TYR A 59 -7.38 17.64 -5.76
C TYR A 59 -7.28 19.11 -5.35
N THR A 60 -7.85 20.04 -6.13
CA THR A 60 -7.61 21.50 -6.05
C THR A 60 -7.87 22.11 -4.66
N SER A 61 -8.74 21.50 -3.85
CA SER A 61 -8.99 21.91 -2.45
C SER A 61 -8.68 20.83 -1.41
N HIS A 62 -8.04 19.74 -1.82
CA HIS A 62 -7.82 18.55 -0.98
C HIS A 62 -6.35 18.09 -0.97
N GLN A 63 -5.41 18.94 -1.40
CA GLN A 63 -3.98 18.57 -1.50
C GLN A 63 -3.38 18.22 -0.13
N ALA A 64 -3.80 18.92 0.93
CA ALA A 64 -3.32 18.62 2.29
C ALA A 64 -3.79 17.24 2.77
N GLU A 65 -5.04 16.88 2.46
CA GLU A 65 -5.61 15.57 2.76
C GLU A 65 -4.91 14.47 1.95
N LEU A 66 -4.76 14.67 0.63
CA LEU A 66 -3.99 13.79 -0.24
C LEU A 66 -2.57 13.56 0.30
N ALA A 67 -1.86 14.64 0.66
CA ALA A 67 -0.51 14.57 1.21
C ALA A 67 -0.47 13.77 2.52
N SER A 68 -1.44 13.98 3.41
CA SER A 68 -1.55 13.23 4.67
C SER A 68 -1.72 11.73 4.43
N ILE A 69 -2.65 11.35 3.53
CA ILE A 69 -2.92 9.95 3.17
C ILE A 69 -1.67 9.27 2.60
N VAL A 70 -0.99 9.93 1.65
CA VAL A 70 0.22 9.39 1.03
C VAL A 70 1.36 9.27 2.04
N LEU A 71 1.59 10.29 2.87
CA LEU A 71 2.61 10.27 3.91
C LEU A 71 2.35 9.16 4.93
N GLN A 72 1.11 8.97 5.35
CA GLN A 72 0.74 7.88 6.26
C GLN A 72 1.06 6.53 5.64
N PHE A 73 0.65 6.31 4.39
CA PHE A 73 0.94 5.06 3.70
C PHE A 73 2.45 4.79 3.63
N ILE A 74 3.26 5.77 3.22
CA ILE A 74 4.72 5.59 3.16
C ILE A 74 5.30 5.25 4.54
N LYS A 75 4.89 5.96 5.59
CA LYS A 75 5.36 5.70 6.97
C LYS A 75 5.01 4.30 7.46
N GLU A 76 3.79 3.83 7.21
CA GLU A 76 3.37 2.45 7.51
C GLU A 76 4.30 1.44 6.81
N GLY A 77 4.77 1.76 5.60
CA GLY A 77 5.69 0.91 4.84
C GLY A 77 7.05 0.80 5.50
N LEU A 78 7.61 1.93 5.92
CA LEU A 78 8.91 1.98 6.59
C LEU A 78 8.88 1.31 7.96
N GLN A 79 7.76 1.40 8.68
CA GLN A 79 7.61 0.76 10.00
C GLN A 79 7.56 -0.77 9.92
N HIS A 80 6.88 -1.34 8.91
CA HIS A 80 6.87 -2.79 8.72
C HIS A 80 8.27 -3.36 8.43
N GLN A 81 9.13 -2.64 7.72
CA GLN A 81 10.51 -3.05 7.45
C GLN A 81 11.39 -3.08 8.72
N ASN A 82 11.05 -2.29 9.74
CA ASN A 82 11.81 -2.27 11.00
C ASN A 82 11.46 -3.45 11.94
N CYS A 83 10.34 -4.15 11.73
CA CYS A 83 9.97 -5.32 12.54
C CYS A 83 10.67 -6.62 12.09
N ASP A 84 11.12 -6.69 10.84
CA ASP A 84 11.81 -7.86 10.29
C ASP A 84 13.32 -7.90 10.62
N ILE A 85 13.83 -6.84 11.26
CA ILE A 85 15.23 -6.73 11.72
C ILE A 85 15.31 -6.87 13.26
N GLN A 86 14.56 -7.79 13.86
CA GLN A 86 14.94 -8.27 15.18
C GLN A 86 16.14 -9.23 15.03
N PRO A 87 17.30 -8.98 15.66
CA PRO A 87 18.37 -9.97 15.68
C PRO A 87 17.83 -11.22 16.35
N ARG A 88 17.82 -12.36 15.64
CA ARG A 88 17.62 -13.68 16.25
C ARG A 88 18.65 -13.81 17.38
N LEU A 89 18.21 -13.67 18.64
CA LEU A 89 19.02 -14.00 19.80
C LEU A 89 19.48 -15.46 19.65
N PRO A 90 20.79 -15.76 19.79
CA PRO A 90 21.26 -17.12 19.68
C PRO A 90 20.61 -17.97 20.78
N PRO A 91 20.31 -19.26 20.50
CA PRO A 91 19.70 -20.15 21.48
C PRO A 91 20.61 -20.24 22.71
N ARG A 92 20.02 -19.98 23.88
CA ARG A 92 20.69 -19.99 25.19
C ARG A 92 21.30 -21.37 25.41
N ALA A 93 22.63 -21.44 25.48
CA ALA A 93 23.35 -22.68 25.75
C ALA A 93 22.88 -23.27 27.09
N ASN A 94 22.29 -24.46 27.02
CA ASN A 94 21.80 -25.19 28.19
C ASN A 94 23.03 -25.78 28.92
N LYS A 95 23.48 -25.14 30.01
CA LYS A 95 24.53 -25.70 30.86
C LYS A 95 23.93 -26.84 31.67
N SER A 96 24.05 -28.05 31.15
CA SER A 96 23.84 -29.30 31.89
C SER A 96 24.91 -29.40 32.98
N ASN A 97 24.56 -29.03 34.21
CA ASN A 97 25.39 -29.29 35.38
C ASN A 97 25.22 -30.77 35.76
N ASN A 98 26.12 -31.62 35.27
CA ASN A 98 26.37 -32.92 35.87
C ASN A 98 27.44 -32.74 36.96
N SER A 99 27.02 -32.60 38.22
CA SER A 99 27.89 -32.86 39.37
C SER A 99 27.75 -34.33 39.73
N ARG A 100 28.76 -35.13 39.37
CA ARG A 100 28.93 -36.54 39.74
C ARG A 100 30.16 -36.63 40.66
N LEU A 101 29.93 -37.19 41.86
CA LEU A 101 30.87 -37.65 42.89
C LEU A 101 31.59 -36.57 43.72
#